data_AF-A0A5M9P246-F1
#
_entry.id   AF-A0A5M9P246-F1
#
_cell.length_a   1.000
_cell.length_b   1.000
_cell.length_c   1.000
_cell.angle_alpha   90.00
_cell.angle_beta   90.00
_cell.angle_gamma   90.00
#
_symmetry.space_group_name_H-M   'P 1'
#
loop_
_entity.id
_entity.type
_entity.pdbx_description
1 polymer ?
#
loop_
_entity_poly.entity_id
_entity_poly.type
_entity_poly.pdbx_seq_one_letter_code
_entity_poly.pdbx_strand_id
1 'polypeptide(L)' 'MDELLTHAMEQKQRTVVTSLFAKNGFKIAATDFDDVTFERETVLVNVRFDASSNVESISVSNQEI' A
#
# COMPACT_ATOMS: atom_id res chain seq x y z
N MET A 1 -9.04 2.57 -8.43
CA MET A 1 -8.28 1.76 -7.45
C MET A 1 -7.27 0.90 -8.21
N ASP A 2 -7.69 0.18 -9.23
CA ASP A 2 -6.85 -0.72 -10.04
C ASP A 2 -5.57 -0.08 -10.59
N GLU A 3 -5.63 1.12 -11.17
CA GLU A 3 -4.44 1.80 -11.72
C GLU A 3 -3.38 2.11 -10.64
N LEU A 4 -3.82 2.51 -9.44
CA LEU A 4 -2.94 2.76 -8.29
C LEU A 4 -2.21 1.49 -7.85
N LEU A 5 -2.93 0.36 -7.82
CA LEU A 5 -2.39 -0.94 -7.41
C LEU A 5 -1.41 -1.49 -8.45
N THR A 6 -1.74 -1.35 -9.73
CA THR A 6 -0.85 -1.72 -10.84
C THR A 6 0.45 -0.93 -10.78
N HIS A 7 0.38 0.40 -10.61
CA HIS A 7 1.59 1.22 -10.49
C HIS A 7 2.42 0.92 -9.24
N ALA A 8 1.77 0.55 -8.13
CA ALA A 8 2.48 0.11 -6.93
C ALA A 8 3.25 -1.20 -7.17
N MET A 9 2.65 -2.16 -7.88
CA MET A 9 3.30 -3.42 -8.26
C MET A 9 4.43 -3.23 -9.29
N GLU A 10 4.32 -2.24 -10.18
CA GLU A 10 5.35 -1.92 -11.17
C GLU A 10 6.58 -1.23 -10.55
N GLN A 11 6.36 -0.27 -9.64
CA GLN A 11 7.43 0.53 -9.06
C GLN A 11 8.23 -0.24 -7.99
N LYS A 12 7.62 -1.27 -7.38
CA LYS A 12 8.16 -2.23 -6.41
C LYS A 12 8.77 -1.65 -5.13
N GLN A 13 9.51 -0.56 -5.15
CA GLN A 13 10.21 -0.04 -3.99
C GLN A 13 9.27 0.62 -2.97
N ARG A 14 9.44 0.22 -1.71
CA ARG A 14 8.69 0.75 -0.55
C ARG A 14 8.56 2.27 -0.54
N THR A 15 9.66 3.03 -0.62
CA THR A 15 9.63 4.50 -0.56
C THR A 15 8.75 5.12 -1.65
N VAL A 16 8.82 4.56 -2.86
CA VAL A 16 8.09 5.03 -4.03
C VAL A 16 6.60 4.72 -3.89
N VAL A 17 6.28 3.48 -3.51
CA VAL A 17 4.90 3.03 -3.25
C VAL A 17 4.25 3.87 -2.15
N THR A 18 4.96 4.11 -1.04
CA THR A 18 4.46 4.92 0.07
C THR A 18 4.13 6.35 -0.38
N SER A 19 5.00 6.94 -1.21
CA SER A 19 4.78 8.27 -1.79
C SER A 19 3.59 8.29 -2.77
N LEU A 20 3.42 7.22 -3.55
CA LEU A 20 2.31 7.08 -4.49
C LEU A 20 0.96 7.01 -3.75
N PHE A 21 0.86 6.22 -2.68
CA PHE A 21 -0.34 6.14 -1.85
C PHE A 21 -0.64 7.48 -1.15
N ALA A 22 0.37 8.14 -0.59
CA ALA A 22 0.21 9.46 0.03
C ALA A 22 -0.32 10.53 -0.94
N LYS A 23 0.20 10.56 -2.19
CA LYS A 23 -0.30 11.45 -3.25
C LYS A 23 -1.76 11.19 -3.64
N ASN A 24 -2.23 9.95 -3.46
CA ASN A 24 -3.60 9.54 -3.74
C ASN A 24 -4.54 9.67 -2.52
N GLY A 25 -4.10 10.38 -1.48
CA GLY A 25 -4.92 10.68 -0.29
C GLY A 25 -4.99 9.56 0.74
N PHE A 26 -4.17 8.52 0.61
CA PHE A 26 -4.05 7.49 1.65
C PHE A 26 -3.09 7.94 2.75
N LYS A 27 -3.37 7.52 3.98
CA LYS A 27 -2.50 7.71 5.14
C LYS A 27 -1.94 6.37 5.59
N ILE A 28 -0.79 6.36 6.25
CA ILE A 28 -0.26 5.14 6.85
C ILE A 28 -1.03 4.88 8.13
N ALA A 29 -1.83 3.82 8.15
CA ALA A 29 -2.57 3.36 9.33
C ALA A 29 -1.68 2.53 10.25
N ALA A 30 -0.91 1.62 9.66
CA ALA A 30 0.01 0.75 10.39
C ALA A 30 1.23 0.42 9.52
N THR A 31 2.36 0.20 10.18
CA THR A 31 3.61 -0.22 9.55
C THR A 31 4.20 -1.32 10.41
N ASP A 32 4.37 -2.50 9.82
CA ASP A 32 5.18 -3.58 10.34
C ASP A 32 6.48 -3.67 9.52
N PHE A 33 7.46 -4.46 9.97
CA PHE A 33 8.77 -4.57 9.35
C PHE A 33 8.68 -4.78 7.84
N ASP A 34 7.84 -5.71 7.41
CA ASP A 34 7.68 -6.08 6.00
C ASP A 34 6.34 -5.61 5.40
N ASP A 35 5.36 -5.18 6.21
CA ASP A 35 4.02 -4.82 5.74
C ASP A 35 3.69 -3.33 6.02
N VAL A 36 3.09 -2.63 5.06
CA VAL A 36 2.56 -1.26 5.26
C VAL A 36 1.06 -1.25 4.96
N THR A 37 0.27 -0.79 5.91
CA THR A 37 -1.17 -0.61 5.76
C THR A 37 -1.50 0.85 5.56
N PHE A 38 -2.14 1.14 4.43
CA PHE A 38 -2.64 2.43 4.05
C PHE A 38 -4.15 2.49 4.26
N GLU A 39 -4.65 3.63 4.74
CA GLU A 39 -6.08 3.87 4.91
C GLU A 39 -6.55 5.10 4.13
N ARG A 40 -7.75 5.00 3.56
CA ARG A 40 -8.46 6.15 2.99
C ARG A 40 -9.96 5.91 3.10
N GLU A 41 -10.65 6.78 3.83
CA GLU A 41 -12.10 6.68 4.07
C GLU A 41 -12.49 5.32 4.68
N THR A 42 -13.10 4.43 3.90
CA THR A 42 -13.49 3.07 4.32
C THR A 42 -12.61 1.98 3.69
N VAL A 43 -11.50 2.35 3.06
CA VAL A 43 -10.63 1.43 2.33
C VAL A 43 -9.28 1.30 3.04
N LEU A 44 -8.89 0.06 3.30
CA LEU A 44 -7.58 -0.34 3.80
C LEU A 44 -6.82 -1.07 2.70
N VAL A 45 -5.58 -0.68 2.48
CA VAL A 45 -4.67 -1.32 1.53
C VAL A 45 -3.44 -1.78 2.29
N ASN A 46 -3.29 -3.09 2.43
CA ASN A 46 -2.09 -3.69 2.97
C ASN A 46 -1.14 -4.03 1.83
N VAL A 47 0.09 -3.53 1.92
CA VAL A 47 1.16 -3.79 0.95
C VAL A 47 2.27 -4.54 1.67
N ARG A 48 2.56 -5.75 1.20
CA ARG A 48 3.67 -6.56 1.67
C ARG A 48 4.90 -6.32 0.85
N PHE A 49 6.03 -6.16 1.52
CA PHE A 49 7.35 -6.01 0.95
C PHE A 49 8.22 -7.22 1.27
N ASP A 50 9.07 -7.61 0.32
CA ASP A 50 10.09 -8.64 0.54
C ASP A 50 11.30 -8.07 1.29
N ALA A 51 12.27 -8.93 1.62
CA ALA A 51 13.52 -8.53 2.26
C ALA A 51 14.38 -7.53 1.44
N SER A 52 14.11 -7.40 0.14
CA SER A 52 14.71 -6.41 -0.75
C SER A 52 13.88 -5.12 -0.87
N SER A 53 12.85 -4.96 -0.02
CA SER A 53 11.90 -3.83 -0.03
C SER A 53 11.10 -3.69 -1.32
N ASN A 54 10.91 -4.78 -2.07
CA ASN A 54 10.04 -4.84 -3.25
C ASN A 54 8.63 -5.29 -2.87
N VAL A 55 7.60 -4.76 -3.52
CA VAL A 55 6.22 -5.23 -3.36
C VAL A 55 6.14 -6.70 -3.75
N GLU A 56 5.75 -7.52 -2.77
CA GLU A 56 5.46 -8.94 -2.95
C GLU A 56 3.98 -9.15 -3.24
N SER A 57 3.10 -8.46 -2.50
CA SER A 57 1.65 -8.56 -2.68
C SER A 57 0.92 -7.32 -2.14
N ILE A 58 -0.28 -7.09 -2.66
CA ILE A 58 -1.17 -6.02 -2.20
C ILE A 58 -2.55 -6.62 -1.93
N SER A 59 -3.08 -6.36 -0.75
CA SER A 59 -4.41 -6.76 -0.32
C SER A 59 -5.26 -5.53 -0.03
N VAL A 60 -6.47 -5.46 -0.59
CA VAL A 60 -7.43 -4.40 -0.32
C VAL A 60 -8.57 -4.97 0.50
N SER A 61 -8.94 -4.27 1.56
CA SER A 61 -10.05 -4.60 2.43
C SER A 61 -10.86 -3.35 2.71
N ASN A 62 -12.18 -3.49 2.78
CA ASN A 62 -13.03 -2.38 3.21
C ASN A 62 -13.25 -2.51 4.73
N GLN A 63 -13.19 -1.40 5.45
CA GLN A 63 -13.74 -1.33 6.79
C GLN A 63 -15.25 -1.44 6.65
N GLU A 64 -15.80 -2.63 6.92
CA GLU A 64 -17.23 -2.76 7.18
C GLU A 64 -17.55 -1.92 8.41
N ILE A 65 -18.41 -0.91 8.23
CA ILE A 65 -18.93 -0.04 9.29
C ILE A 65 -20.09 -0.74 9.96
#